data_AF-A0A6A7KIZ9-F1
#
_entry.id   AF-A0A6A7KIZ9-F1
#
_cell.length_a   1.000
_cell.length_b   1.000
_cell.length_c   1.000
_cell.angle_alpha   90.00
_cell.angle_beta   90.00
_cell.angle_gamma   90.00
#
_symmetry.space_group_name_H-M   'P 1'
#
loop_
_entity.id
_entity.type
_entity.pdbx_description
1 polymer ?
#
loop_
_entity_poly.entity_id
_entity_poly.type
_entity_poly.pdbx_seq_one_letter_code
_entity_poly.pdbx_strand_id
1 'polypeptide(L)'
;MANKPRYTIRIYMGSKDKYIALSLWDAYIDQQGTFRPANISMIIHNEDVEAKASMRTETAARLAAVLLNMVAEAEKLTMKEKKKISLEEKLEEQFLLEEEEEDIIEDVERIDASVDEE
;
A
#
# COMPACT_ATOMS: atom_id res chain seq x y z
N MET A 1 25.38 6.82 -33.32
CA MET A 1 25.26 6.03 -32.06
C MET A 1 23.79 5.78 -31.82
N ALA A 2 23.36 4.54 -31.62
CA ALA A 2 21.96 4.28 -31.26
C ALA A 2 21.70 4.88 -29.88
N ASN A 3 20.72 5.76 -29.76
CA ASN A 3 20.30 6.30 -28.47
C ASN A 3 19.86 5.12 -27.60
N LYS A 4 20.51 4.93 -26.45
CA LYS A 4 20.19 3.87 -25.48
C LYS A 4 19.83 4.55 -24.16
N PRO A 5 18.89 3.99 -23.39
CA PRO A 5 18.57 4.55 -22.09
C PRO A 5 19.79 4.42 -21.17
N ARG A 6 20.08 5.48 -20.42
CA ARG A 6 21.19 5.52 -19.48
C ARG A 6 20.99 4.55 -18.31
N TYR A 7 19.77 4.49 -17.82
CA TYR A 7 19.34 3.56 -16.78
C TYR A 7 17.98 2.98 -17.13
N THR A 8 17.74 1.74 -16.71
CA THR A 8 16.41 1.12 -16.75
C THR A 8 16.17 0.38 -15.45
N ILE A 9 15.09 0.75 -14.76
CA ILE A 9 14.60 0.07 -13.56
C ILE A 9 13.45 -0.82 -14.00
N ARG A 10 13.46 -2.09 -13.60
CA ARG A 10 12.33 -3.02 -13.79
C ARG A 10 11.77 -3.42 -12.44
N ILE A 11 10.48 -3.22 -12.26
CA ILE A 11 9.72 -3.62 -11.08
C ILE A 11 8.86 -4.81 -11.48
N TYR A 12 9.18 -5.99 -10.95
CA TYR A 12 8.44 -7.23 -11.23
C TYR A 12 7.25 -7.38 -10.28
N MET A 13 6.07 -7.65 -10.84
CA MET A 13 4.80 -7.81 -10.13
C MET A 13 4.46 -9.30 -10.02
N GLY A 14 5.33 -10.06 -9.36
CA GLY A 14 5.13 -11.49 -9.07
C GLY A 14 5.69 -12.47 -10.09
N SER A 15 5.86 -12.11 -11.36
CA SER A 15 6.52 -12.95 -12.37
C SER A 15 7.42 -12.12 -13.30
N LYS A 16 8.31 -12.80 -14.05
CA LYS A 16 9.21 -12.12 -15.00
C LYS A 16 8.47 -11.46 -16.17
N ASP A 17 7.29 -11.94 -16.51
CA ASP A 17 6.47 -11.45 -17.64
C ASP A 17 5.43 -10.41 -17.20
N LYS A 18 5.46 -10.02 -15.91
CA LYS A 18 4.63 -8.96 -15.35
C LYS A 18 5.53 -7.91 -14.72
N TYR A 19 5.83 -6.85 -15.45
CA TYR A 19 6.74 -5.82 -14.96
C TYR A 19 6.42 -4.42 -15.45
N ILE A 20 6.88 -3.45 -14.67
CA ILE A 20 6.94 -2.04 -15.06
C ILE A 20 8.41 -1.71 -15.31
N ALA A 21 8.75 -1.30 -16.53
CA ALA A 21 10.08 -0.80 -16.87
C ALA A 21 10.06 0.72 -16.97
N LEU A 22 10.96 1.39 -16.26
CA LEU A 22 11.20 2.82 -16.30
C LEU A 22 12.59 3.06 -16.87
N SER A 23 12.67 3.70 -18.03
CA SER A 23 13.94 3.99 -18.71
C SER A 23 14.18 5.50 -18.79
N LEU A 24 15.36 5.92 -18.34
CA LEU A 24 15.83 7.31 -18.43
C LEU A 24 16.65 7.48 -19.71
N TRP A 25 16.24 8.42 -20.55
CA TRP A 25 16.94 8.77 -21.78
C TRP A 25 17.63 10.11 -21.61
N ASP A 26 18.89 10.18 -22.02
CA ASP A 26 19.63 11.44 -22.03
C ASP A 26 19.13 12.35 -23.16
N ALA A 27 19.35 13.66 -22.98
CA ALA A 27 19.13 14.61 -24.05
C ALA A 27 20.12 14.35 -25.19
N TYR A 28 19.65 14.48 -26.43
CA TYR A 28 20.47 14.25 -27.61
C TYR A 28 20.04 15.16 -28.77
N ILE A 29 20.92 15.32 -29.75
CA ILE A 29 20.58 15.95 -31.02
C ILE A 29 20.27 14.82 -32.00
N ASP A 30 19.09 14.85 -32.60
CA ASP A 30 18.69 13.83 -33.58
C ASP A 30 19.37 14.04 -34.94
N GLN A 31 19.13 13.11 -35.87
CA GLN A 31 19.75 13.15 -37.20
C GLN A 31 19.36 14.39 -38.02
N GLN A 32 18.29 15.09 -37.63
CA GLN A 32 17.78 16.29 -38.28
C GLN A 32 18.33 17.58 -37.62
N GLY A 33 19.23 17.44 -36.64
CA GLY A 33 19.77 18.57 -35.88
C GLY A 33 18.80 19.10 -34.82
N THR A 34 17.70 18.42 -34.55
CA THR A 34 16.72 18.86 -33.55
C THR A 34 17.14 18.40 -32.16
N PHE A 35 17.19 19.32 -31.21
CA PHE A 35 17.43 19.00 -29.81
C PHE A 35 16.23 18.25 -29.22
N ARG A 36 16.50 17.06 -28.68
CA ARG A 36 15.53 16.24 -27.95
C ARG A 36 15.89 16.27 -26.46
N PRO A 37 15.01 16.80 -25.60
CA PRO A 37 15.28 16.85 -24.16
C PRO A 37 15.25 15.44 -23.57
N ALA A 38 15.90 15.30 -22.41
CA ALA A 38 15.84 14.08 -21.62
C ALA A 38 14.39 13.71 -21.26
N ASN A 39 14.09 12.42 -21.27
CA ASN A 39 12.76 11.93 -20.96
C ASN A 39 12.81 10.61 -20.17
N ILE A 40 11.66 10.26 -19.60
CA ILE A 40 11.44 8.97 -18.98
C ILE A 40 10.37 8.25 -19.79
N SER A 41 10.68 7.04 -20.23
CA SER A 41 9.69 6.13 -20.81
C SER A 41 9.30 5.07 -19.79
N MET A 42 8.00 4.81 -19.69
CA MET A 42 7.43 3.74 -18.90
C MET A 42 6.81 2.70 -19.83
N ILE A 43 7.11 1.43 -19.57
CA ILE A 43 6.48 0.29 -20.23
C ILE A 43 5.88 -0.59 -19.14
N ILE A 44 4.57 -0.81 -19.21
CA ILE A 44 3.88 -1.80 -18.37
C ILE A 44 3.67 -3.02 -19.25
N HIS A 45 4.29 -4.12 -18.88
CA HIS A 45 4.16 -5.41 -19.53
C HIS A 45 3.40 -6.36 -18.60
N ASN A 46 2.33 -6.94 -19.10
CA ASN A 46 1.51 -7.91 -18.38
C ASN A 46 1.12 -9.01 -19.36
N GLU A 47 1.93 -10.08 -19.39
CA GLU A 47 1.73 -11.19 -20.32
C GLU A 47 1.66 -10.66 -21.78
N ASP A 48 0.52 -10.80 -22.44
CA ASP A 48 0.34 -10.37 -23.84
C ASP A 48 -0.01 -8.88 -23.99
N VAL A 49 -0.16 -8.14 -22.89
CA VAL A 49 -0.57 -6.72 -22.90
C VAL A 49 0.63 -5.81 -22.60
N GLU A 50 0.88 -4.85 -23.49
CA GLU A 50 1.90 -3.82 -23.32
C GLU A 50 1.28 -2.41 -23.37
N ALA A 51 1.50 -1.61 -22.34
CA ALA A 51 1.16 -0.19 -22.32
C ALA A 51 2.44 0.66 -22.26
N LYS A 52 2.50 1.71 -23.09
CA LYS A 52 3.67 2.60 -23.21
C LYS A 52 3.29 4.02 -22.87
N ALA A 53 4.11 4.67 -22.06
CA ALA A 53 4.04 6.10 -21.80
C ALA A 53 5.43 6.72 -21.95
N SER A 54 5.49 7.94 -22.47
CA SER A 54 6.72 8.73 -22.52
C SER A 54 6.42 10.11 -21.99
N MET A 55 7.23 10.56 -21.04
CA MET A 55 7.02 11.81 -20.33
C MET A 55 8.34 12.53 -20.12
N ARG A 56 8.29 13.87 -20.07
CA ARG A 56 9.47 14.65 -19.67
C ARG A 56 9.85 14.30 -18.24
N THR A 57 11.15 14.31 -17.94
CA THR A 57 11.68 13.94 -16.62
C THR A 57 11.02 14.74 -15.49
N GLU A 58 10.77 16.04 -15.70
CA GLU A 58 10.09 16.90 -14.72
C GLU A 58 8.65 16.44 -14.45
N THR A 59 7.89 16.13 -15.51
CA THR A 59 6.50 15.64 -15.41
C THR A 59 6.45 14.30 -14.68
N ALA A 60 7.40 13.40 -14.98
CA ALA A 60 7.51 12.11 -14.31
C ALA A 60 7.78 12.26 -12.81
N ALA A 61 8.69 13.16 -12.43
CA ALA A 61 9.01 13.42 -11.02
C ALA A 61 7.79 13.98 -10.26
N ARG A 62 7.05 14.91 -10.87
CA ARG A 62 5.81 15.46 -10.29
C ARG A 62 4.75 14.37 -10.11
N LEU A 63 4.56 13.52 -11.13
CA LEU A 63 3.60 12.41 -11.06
C LEU A 63 3.98 11.40 -9.97
N ALA A 64 5.26 11.01 -9.89
CA ALA A 64 5.75 10.10 -8.86
C ALA A 64 5.52 10.66 -7.45
N ALA A 65 5.76 11.95 -7.23
CA ALA A 65 5.51 12.59 -5.95
C ALA A 65 4.02 12.55 -5.56
N VAL A 66 3.12 12.82 -6.51
CA VAL A 66 1.66 12.72 -6.27
C VAL A 66 1.26 11.28 -5.93
N LEU A 67 1.74 10.30 -6.70
CA LEU A 67 1.40 8.89 -6.47
C LEU A 67 1.91 8.39 -5.12
N LEU A 68 3.14 8.72 -4.73
CA LEU A 68 3.69 8.36 -3.42
C LEU A 68 2.87 8.96 -2.27
N ASN A 69 2.41 10.21 -2.41
CA ASN A 69 1.53 10.82 -1.42
C ASN A 69 0.17 10.12 -1.35
N MET A 70 -0.42 9.73 -2.49
CA MET A 70 -1.67 8.98 -2.51
C MET A 70 -1.54 7.62 -1.82
N VAL A 71 -0.44 6.89 -2.07
CA VAL A 71 -0.15 5.61 -1.40
C VAL A 71 0.00 5.81 0.10
N ALA A 72 0.78 6.80 0.54
CA ALA A 72 0.98 7.09 1.96
C ALA A 72 -0.34 7.43 2.68
N GLU A 73 -1.24 8.19 2.04
CA GLU A 73 -2.54 8.50 2.65
C GLU A 73 -3.45 7.26 2.70
N ALA A 74 -3.43 6.40 1.67
CA ALA A 74 -4.18 5.14 1.66
C ALA A 74 -3.68 4.17 2.76
N GLU A 75 -2.36 4.04 2.95
CA GLU A 75 -1.78 3.23 4.03
C GLU A 75 -2.17 3.77 5.40
N LYS A 76 -2.16 5.09 5.59
CA LYS A 76 -2.57 5.74 6.83
C LYS A 76 -4.05 5.48 7.15
N LEU A 77 -4.94 5.50 6.15
CA LEU A 77 -6.34 5.12 6.33
C LEU A 77 -6.46 3.65 6.74
N THR A 78 -5.75 2.75 6.04
CA THR A 78 -5.74 1.32 6.35
C THR A 78 -5.24 1.04 7.78
N MET A 79 -4.21 1.75 8.23
CA MET A 79 -3.67 1.64 9.59
C MET A 79 -4.65 2.17 10.64
N LYS A 80 -5.39 3.24 10.34
CA LYS A 80 -6.45 3.75 11.21
C LYS A 80 -7.58 2.74 11.36
N GLU A 81 -8.00 2.12 10.26
CA GLU A 81 -9.05 1.08 10.27
C GLU A 81 -8.60 -0.13 11.08
N LYS A 82 -7.38 -0.64 10.88
CA LYS A 82 -6.81 -1.72 11.69
C LYS A 82 -6.77 -1.38 13.19
N LYS A 83 -6.41 -0.14 13.53
CA LYS A 83 -6.40 0.33 14.92
C LYS A 83 -7.82 0.40 15.51
N LYS A 84 -8.82 0.79 14.72
CA LYS A 84 -10.22 0.83 15.13
C LYS A 84 -10.74 -0.57 15.43
N ILE A 85 -10.50 -1.52 14.54
CA ILE A 85 -10.90 -2.93 14.71
C ILE A 85 -10.26 -3.49 15.98
N SER A 86 -8.95 -3.29 16.19
CA SER A 86 -8.27 -3.76 17.39
C SER A 86 -8.77 -3.14 18.70
N LEU A 87 -9.30 -1.91 18.65
CA LEU A 87 -9.93 -1.28 19.83
C LEU A 87 -11.32 -1.84 20.09
N GLU A 88 -12.09 -2.10 19.03
CA GLU A 88 -13.42 -2.71 19.11
C GLU A 88 -13.34 -4.14 19.65
N GLU A 89 -12.41 -4.96 19.16
CA GLU A 89 -12.15 -6.31 19.67
C GLU A 89 -11.77 -6.31 21.17
N LYS A 90 -10.94 -5.35 21.60
CA LYS A 90 -10.57 -5.23 23.03
C LYS A 90 -11.72 -4.81 23.93
N LEU A 91 -12.61 -3.95 23.43
CA LEU A 91 -13.80 -3.54 24.18
C LEU A 91 -14.78 -4.70 24.30
N GLU A 92 -14.99 -5.47 23.23
CA GLU A 92 -15.84 -6.66 23.23
C GLU A 92 -15.29 -7.73 24.20
N GLU A 93 -13.98 -7.95 24.22
CA GLU A 93 -13.33 -8.84 25.19
C GLU A 93 -13.51 -8.36 26.65
N GLN A 94 -13.43 -7.04 26.91
CA GLN A 94 -13.70 -6.50 28.24
C GLN A 94 -15.15 -6.70 28.68
N PHE A 95 -16.12 -6.47 27.79
CA PHE A 95 -17.53 -6.70 28.11
C PHE A 95 -17.83 -8.15 28.45
N LEU A 96 -17.28 -9.11 27.69
CA LEU A 96 -17.46 -10.53 27.98
C LEU A 96 -16.88 -10.94 29.34
N LEU A 97 -15.72 -10.39 29.71
CA LEU A 97 -15.12 -10.64 31.01
C LEU A 97 -15.93 -10.01 32.16
N GLU A 98 -16.51 -8.83 31.97
CA GLU A 98 -17.41 -8.20 32.94
C GLU A 98 -18.69 -9.02 33.15
N GLU A 99 -19.30 -9.54 32.06
CA GLU A 99 -20.46 -10.45 32.16
C GLU A 99 -20.10 -11.76 32.89
N GLU A 100 -18.96 -12.38 32.57
CA GLU A 100 -18.49 -13.57 33.30
C GLU A 100 -18.23 -13.30 34.78
N GLU A 101 -17.72 -12.12 35.14
CA GLU A 101 -17.50 -11.74 36.54
C GLU A 101 -18.82 -11.52 37.29
N GLU A 102 -19.82 -10.88 36.67
CA GLU A 102 -21.17 -10.75 37.25
C GLU A 102 -21.83 -12.11 37.48
N ASP A 103 -21.75 -13.03 36.50
CA ASP A 103 -22.29 -14.39 36.63
C ASP A 103 -21.64 -15.15 37.79
N ILE A 104 -20.31 -15.03 37.96
CA ILE A 104 -19.58 -15.66 39.07
C ILE A 104 -20.01 -15.07 40.41
N ILE A 105 -20.21 -13.75 40.49
CA ILE A 105 -20.65 -13.08 41.72
C ILE A 105 -22.07 -13.55 42.10
N GLU A 106 -23.01 -13.62 41.16
CA GLU A 106 -24.37 -14.15 41.42
C GLU A 106 -24.34 -15.59 41.93
N ASP A 107 -23.49 -16.44 41.35
CA ASP A 107 -23.35 -17.84 41.78
C ASP A 107 -22.76 -17.95 43.19
N VAL A 108 -21.77 -17.12 43.54
CA VAL A 108 -21.21 -17.07 44.90
C VAL A 108 -22.26 -16.60 45.90
N GLU A 109 -23.02 -15.55 45.59
CA GLU A 109 -24.08 -15.03 46.46
C GLU A 109 -25.20 -16.07 46.68
N ARG A 110 -25.55 -16.85 45.66
CA ARG A 110 -26.49 -17.98 45.80
C ARG A 110 -25.96 -19.08 46.70
N ILE A 111 -24.68 -19.42 46.58
CA ILE A 111 -24.05 -20.44 47.42
C ILE A 111 -24.03 -19.98 48.87
N ASP A 112 -23.58 -18.75 49.17
CA ASP A 112 -23.58 -18.20 50.53
C ASP A 112 -25.00 -18.18 51.13
N ALA A 113 -26.01 -17.74 50.37
CA ALA A 113 -27.40 -17.75 50.83
C ALA A 113 -27.93 -19.17 51.13
N SER A 114 -27.46 -20.19 50.41
CA SER A 114 -27.84 -21.58 50.65
C SER A 114 -27.13 -22.22 51.85
N VAL A 115 -26.00 -21.66 52.29
CA VAL A 115 -25.22 -22.13 53.44
C VAL A 115 -25.74 -21.53 54.75
N ASP A 116 -26.32 -20.33 54.73
CA ASP A 116 -26.90 -19.65 55.90
C ASP A 116 -28.33 -20.11 56.28
N GLU A 117 -28.97 -20.99 55.49
CA GLU A 117 -30.31 -21.55 55.76
C GLU A 117 -30.30 -22.94 56.47
N GLU A 118 -29.14 -23.48 56.87
CA GLU A 118 -28.98 -24.67 57.75
C GLU A 118 -28.68 -24.31 59.22
#